data_AF-A0A970NAE0-F1
#
_entry.id   AF-A0A970NAE0-F1
#
_cell.length_a   1.000
_cell.length_b   1.000
_cell.length_c   1.000
_cell.angle_alpha   90.00
_cell.angle_beta   90.00
_cell.angle_gamma   90.00
#
_symmetry.space_group_name_H-M   'P 1'
#
loop_
_entity.id
_entity.type
_entity.pdbx_description
1 polymer ?
#
loop_
_entity_poly.entity_id
_entity_poly.type
_entity_poly.pdbx_seq_one_letter_code
_entity_poly.pdbx_strand_id
1 'polypeptide(L)'
;MKVIKKEKTFDYASFNLDRLIQLVDVYAVPKEELPMAEFIKPLLAEHCVEIERDGIGNVYAIRKGDPKAPTVLLSAHQDTVLFPPQEKYYIVENGYLQLNKDLLERERYSRALRPVVLGGDDRCGIEIILSILETYDGPLNIKVILSTREEIGGEGIADAKREFFQNIDFGLILDRKNSGDIITSINRHKLCTKKLYQHVLRSGIRTNVKNLRETVGSFSDAYFISRRLKVDCVNISVGYYQPHTSHERIDLYAFNDSVRWTKEILESYSF
;
A
#
# COMPACT_ATOMS: atom_id res chain seq x y z
N MET A 1 -2.46 -20.26 -4.27
CA MET A 1 -3.65 -19.69 -3.63
C MET A 1 -4.78 -20.71 -3.39
N LYS A 2 -5.17 -20.96 -2.13
CA LYS A 2 -6.34 -21.81 -1.78
C LYS A 2 -7.39 -20.98 -1.03
N VAL A 3 -8.42 -20.50 -1.74
CA VAL A 3 -9.55 -19.79 -1.12
C VAL A 3 -10.58 -20.82 -0.65
N ILE A 4 -10.74 -20.93 0.66
CA ILE A 4 -11.57 -21.96 1.31
C ILE A 4 -13.02 -21.53 1.44
N LYS A 5 -13.24 -20.23 1.64
CA LYS A 5 -14.57 -19.63 1.69
C LYS A 5 -14.50 -18.23 1.08
N LYS A 6 -15.41 -17.95 0.15
CA LYS A 6 -15.63 -16.61 -0.41
C LYS A 6 -17.13 -16.38 -0.47
N GLU A 7 -17.62 -15.45 0.35
CA GLU A 7 -19.03 -15.06 0.31
C GLU A 7 -19.35 -14.40 -1.05
N LYS A 8 -20.43 -14.87 -1.71
CA LYS A 8 -20.79 -14.44 -3.07
C LYS A 8 -21.27 -12.97 -3.16
N THR A 9 -21.47 -12.30 -2.03
CA THR A 9 -22.15 -10.99 -1.94
C THR A 9 -21.20 -9.80 -1.84
N PHE A 10 -19.88 -10.01 -1.94
CA PHE A 10 -18.90 -8.93 -1.84
C PHE A 10 -18.39 -8.53 -3.23
N ASP A 11 -19.11 -7.58 -3.84
CA ASP A 11 -18.68 -6.87 -5.05
C ASP A 11 -18.42 -5.40 -4.67
N TYR A 12 -17.15 -5.00 -4.65
CA TYR A 12 -16.75 -3.63 -4.36
C TYR A 12 -16.32 -2.96 -5.67
N ALA A 13 -16.97 -1.86 -6.02
CA ALA A 13 -16.72 -1.17 -7.28
C ALA A 13 -15.35 -0.48 -7.39
N SER A 14 -14.57 -0.40 -6.31
CA SER A 14 -13.34 0.41 -6.28
C SER A 14 -12.03 -0.37 -6.41
N PHE A 15 -12.02 -1.69 -6.21
CA PHE A 15 -10.79 -2.50 -6.27
C PHE A 15 -11.05 -3.94 -6.70
N ASN A 16 -9.99 -4.66 -7.08
CA ASN A 16 -10.08 -6.04 -7.51
C ASN A 16 -9.75 -7.00 -6.35
N LEU A 17 -10.79 -7.60 -5.75
CA LEU A 17 -10.61 -8.54 -4.64
C LEU A 17 -9.76 -9.76 -5.04
N ASP A 18 -9.91 -10.30 -6.25
CA ASP A 18 -9.14 -11.47 -6.66
C ASP A 18 -7.65 -11.12 -6.83
N ARG A 19 -7.33 -9.93 -7.33
CA ARG A 19 -5.96 -9.41 -7.37
C ARG A 19 -5.40 -9.17 -5.98
N LEU A 20 -6.19 -8.62 -5.05
CA LEU A 20 -5.75 -8.47 -3.65
C LEU A 20 -5.41 -9.82 -3.01
N ILE A 21 -6.23 -10.86 -3.24
CA ILE A 21 -5.94 -12.22 -2.74
C ILE A 21 -4.66 -12.78 -3.40
N GLN A 22 -4.45 -12.53 -4.70
CA GLN A 22 -3.21 -12.92 -5.37
C GLN A 22 -1.99 -12.20 -4.77
N LEU A 23 -2.06 -10.89 -4.57
CA LEU A 23 -0.98 -10.08 -3.99
C LEU A 23 -0.55 -10.61 -2.61
N VAL A 24 -1.50 -10.95 -1.73
CA VAL A 24 -1.17 -11.53 -0.40
C VAL A 24 -0.66 -12.98 -0.47
N ASP A 25 -0.79 -13.67 -1.60
CA ASP A 25 -0.23 -15.02 -1.85
C ASP A 25 1.19 -14.97 -2.43
N VAL A 26 1.59 -13.86 -3.06
CA VAL A 26 2.94 -13.72 -3.62
C VAL A 26 3.99 -13.66 -2.51
N TYR A 27 5.00 -14.51 -2.66
CA TYR A 27 6.17 -14.54 -1.80
C TYR A 27 7.09 -13.34 -2.08
N ALA A 28 7.35 -12.54 -1.05
CA ALA A 28 8.34 -11.47 -1.09
C ALA A 28 8.66 -11.06 0.35
N VAL A 29 9.62 -11.76 0.95
CA VAL A 29 10.26 -11.33 2.21
C VAL A 29 11.41 -10.38 1.87
N PRO A 30 11.97 -9.65 2.85
CA PRO A 30 13.02 -8.69 2.60
C PRO A 30 14.21 -9.37 1.93
N LYS A 31 14.75 -8.77 0.86
CA LYS A 31 15.84 -9.28 -0.01
C LYS A 31 15.42 -10.35 -1.03
N GLU A 32 14.18 -10.82 -1.01
CA GLU A 32 13.64 -11.83 -1.93
C GLU A 32 12.37 -11.35 -2.65
N GLU A 33 12.25 -10.04 -2.90
CA GLU A 33 11.04 -9.39 -3.45
C GLU A 33 10.88 -9.54 -4.97
N LEU A 34 11.81 -10.22 -5.65
CA LEU A 34 11.75 -10.42 -7.10
C LEU A 34 10.42 -11.02 -7.59
N PRO A 35 9.81 -12.04 -6.94
CA PRO A 35 8.51 -12.55 -7.38
C PRO A 35 7.39 -11.51 -7.33
N MET A 36 7.40 -10.62 -6.33
CA MET A 36 6.47 -9.49 -6.25
C MET A 36 6.73 -8.48 -7.37
N ALA A 37 7.98 -8.09 -7.59
CA ALA A 37 8.34 -7.19 -8.68
C ALA A 37 7.93 -7.74 -10.07
N GLU A 38 8.11 -9.02 -10.33
CA GLU A 38 7.70 -9.65 -11.59
C GLU A 38 6.17 -9.79 -11.70
N PHE A 39 5.46 -10.00 -10.58
CA PHE A 39 4.00 -10.03 -10.55
C PHE A 39 3.38 -8.65 -10.88
N ILE A 40 3.89 -7.58 -10.27
CA ILE A 40 3.31 -6.23 -10.40
C ILE A 40 3.74 -5.49 -11.69
N LYS A 41 4.92 -5.81 -12.24
CA LYS A 41 5.45 -5.16 -13.44
C LYS A 41 4.48 -5.16 -14.64
N PRO A 42 3.86 -6.28 -15.05
CA PRO A 42 2.89 -6.25 -16.15
C PRO A 42 1.66 -5.39 -15.83
N LEU A 43 1.18 -5.41 -14.58
CA LEU A 43 0.03 -4.60 -14.14
C LEU A 43 0.35 -3.10 -14.19
N LEU A 44 1.56 -2.71 -13.81
CA LEU A 44 2.02 -1.33 -13.96
C LEU A 44 2.14 -0.94 -15.44
N ALA A 45 2.56 -1.86 -16.31
CA ALA A 45 2.81 -1.59 -17.74
C ALA A 45 1.52 -1.30 -18.53
N GLU A 46 0.36 -1.67 -17.99
CA GLU A 46 -0.94 -1.33 -18.58
C GLU A 46 -1.25 0.18 -18.50
N HIS A 47 -0.66 0.89 -17.54
CA HIS A 47 -0.99 2.30 -17.24
C HIS A 47 0.22 3.24 -17.20
N CYS A 48 1.43 2.72 -17.04
CA CYS A 48 2.67 3.49 -16.91
C CYS A 48 3.52 3.41 -18.18
N VAL A 49 4.11 4.54 -18.57
CA VAL A 49 4.95 4.65 -19.77
C VAL A 49 6.42 4.30 -19.51
N GLU A 50 6.84 4.37 -18.25
CA GLU A 50 8.20 4.09 -17.81
C GLU A 50 8.11 3.21 -16.57
N ILE A 51 8.85 2.09 -16.56
CA ILE A 51 8.96 1.17 -15.44
C ILE A 51 10.41 0.73 -15.31
N GLU A 52 10.98 0.90 -14.13
CA GLU A 52 12.36 0.54 -13.83
C GLU A 52 12.43 -0.23 -12.51
N ARG A 53 13.39 -1.16 -12.41
CA ARG A 53 13.80 -1.77 -11.14
C ARG A 53 15.27 -1.47 -10.90
N ASP A 54 15.62 -0.93 -9.74
CA ASP A 54 17.01 -0.64 -9.41
C ASP A 54 17.77 -1.87 -8.88
N GLY A 55 19.05 -1.68 -8.54
CA GLY A 55 19.92 -2.76 -8.07
C GLY A 55 19.55 -3.33 -6.69
N ILE A 56 18.90 -2.54 -5.82
CA ILE A 56 18.47 -3.04 -4.50
C ILE A 56 17.13 -3.77 -4.60
N GLY A 57 16.28 -3.39 -5.57
CA GLY A 57 15.02 -4.04 -5.88
C GLY A 57 13.80 -3.11 -5.88
N ASN A 58 13.97 -1.80 -5.65
CA ASN A 58 12.87 -0.85 -5.74
C ASN A 58 12.31 -0.84 -7.17
N VAL A 59 10.98 -0.79 -7.29
CA VAL A 59 10.28 -0.63 -8.56
C VAL A 59 9.77 0.80 -8.67
N TYR A 60 10.07 1.44 -9.78
CA TYR A 60 9.67 2.80 -10.13
C TYR A 60 8.74 2.73 -11.33
N ALA A 61 7.65 3.50 -11.31
CA ALA A 61 6.80 3.65 -12.49
C ALA A 61 6.31 5.09 -12.67
N ILE A 62 6.04 5.47 -13.92
CA ILE A 62 5.52 6.81 -14.26
C ILE A 62 4.30 6.67 -15.18
N ARG A 63 3.17 7.20 -14.74
CA ARG A 63 2.00 7.50 -15.59
C ARG A 63 1.99 8.99 -15.89
N LYS A 64 2.00 9.35 -17.18
CA LYS A 64 1.98 10.75 -17.63
C LYS A 64 0.53 11.24 -17.71
N GLY A 65 0.28 12.42 -17.15
CA GLY A 65 -0.95 13.18 -17.28
C GLY A 65 -0.74 14.41 -18.17
N ASP A 66 -1.42 15.52 -17.86
CA ASP A 66 -1.14 16.81 -18.48
C ASP A 66 0.25 17.32 -18.02
N PRO A 67 1.15 17.72 -18.93
CA PRO A 67 2.47 18.27 -18.57
C PRO A 67 2.45 19.49 -17.64
N LYS A 68 1.33 20.22 -17.55
CA LYS A 68 1.14 21.36 -16.66
C LYS A 68 0.49 20.99 -15.34
N ALA A 69 -0.05 19.78 -15.21
CA ALA A 69 -0.68 19.33 -13.99
C ALA A 69 0.37 18.93 -12.95
N PRO A 70 0.04 19.05 -11.65
CA PRO A 70 0.90 18.58 -10.57
C PRO A 70 1.29 17.10 -10.71
N THR A 71 2.40 16.74 -10.10
CA THR A 71 2.88 15.37 -9.97
C THR A 71 2.66 14.86 -8.55
N VAL A 72 1.92 13.76 -8.44
CA VAL A 72 1.76 13.03 -7.18
C VAL A 72 2.71 11.83 -7.12
N LEU A 73 3.28 11.58 -5.95
CA LEU A 73 3.95 10.34 -5.62
C LEU A 73 3.00 9.40 -4.89
N LEU A 74 2.88 8.16 -5.36
CA LEU A 74 2.26 7.07 -4.61
C LEU A 74 3.33 6.07 -4.19
N SER A 75 3.32 5.66 -2.92
CA SER A 75 4.34 4.79 -2.34
C SER A 75 3.71 3.66 -1.54
N ALA A 76 4.24 2.45 -1.69
CA ALA A 76 3.96 1.27 -0.89
C ALA A 76 5.24 0.41 -0.82
N HIS A 77 5.32 -0.57 0.07
CA HIS A 77 6.47 -1.48 0.11
C HIS A 77 6.16 -2.88 -0.46
N GLN A 78 7.17 -3.51 -1.05
CA GLN A 78 7.05 -4.82 -1.71
C GLN A 78 7.28 -5.98 -0.77
N ASP A 79 8.03 -5.80 0.31
CA ASP A 79 8.31 -6.87 1.22
C ASP A 79 7.12 -7.16 2.14
N THR A 80 7.26 -8.25 2.86
CA THR A 80 6.41 -8.65 3.98
C THR A 80 7.37 -9.14 5.05
N VAL A 81 6.92 -9.30 6.28
CA VAL A 81 7.77 -9.80 7.36
C VAL A 81 8.43 -11.16 7.09
N LEU A 82 9.60 -11.35 7.69
CA LEU A 82 10.49 -12.51 7.56
C LEU A 82 9.86 -13.83 8.08
N PHE A 83 8.98 -14.43 7.29
CA PHE A 83 8.50 -15.79 7.50
C PHE A 83 8.83 -16.68 6.29
N PRO A 84 9.17 -17.96 6.51
CA PRO A 84 9.38 -18.87 5.39
C PRO A 84 8.10 -18.97 4.56
N PRO A 85 8.21 -19.18 3.23
CA PRO A 85 7.06 -19.40 2.38
C PRO A 85 6.27 -20.60 2.92
N GLN A 86 4.99 -20.37 3.14
CA GLN A 86 4.07 -21.35 3.72
C GLN A 86 2.78 -21.33 2.94
N GLU A 87 2.14 -22.50 2.86
CA GLU A 87 0.82 -22.60 2.25
C GLU A 87 -0.17 -21.71 3.01
N LYS A 88 -0.85 -20.83 2.28
CA LYS A 88 -1.90 -19.97 2.82
C LYS A 88 -3.27 -20.48 2.40
N TYR A 89 -4.18 -20.45 3.37
CA TYR A 89 -5.58 -20.79 3.21
C TYR A 89 -6.40 -19.55 3.54
N TYR A 90 -7.21 -19.08 2.60
CA TYR A 90 -7.90 -17.80 2.72
C TYR A 90 -9.38 -17.98 3.03
N ILE A 91 -9.90 -17.12 3.90
CA ILE A 91 -11.33 -16.93 4.13
C ILE A 91 -11.66 -15.49 3.81
N VAL A 92 -12.70 -15.30 3.00
CA VAL A 92 -13.43 -14.04 2.85
C VAL A 92 -14.83 -14.22 3.44
N GLU A 93 -15.03 -13.62 4.61
CA GLU A 93 -16.26 -13.75 5.40
C GLU A 93 -16.49 -12.52 6.27
N ASN A 94 -17.75 -12.09 6.40
CA ASN A 94 -18.15 -10.95 7.23
C ASN A 94 -17.42 -9.64 6.87
N GLY A 95 -17.04 -9.46 5.60
CA GLY A 95 -16.31 -8.29 5.13
C GLY A 95 -14.81 -8.31 5.45
N TYR A 96 -14.24 -9.46 5.84
CA TYR A 96 -12.80 -9.59 6.09
C TYR A 96 -12.15 -10.60 5.17
N LEU A 97 -10.96 -10.27 4.67
CA LEU A 97 -10.00 -11.23 4.12
C LEU A 97 -9.00 -11.60 5.23
N GLN A 98 -8.88 -12.89 5.52
CA GLN A 98 -8.02 -13.40 6.59
C GLN A 98 -7.57 -14.83 6.32
N LEU A 99 -6.60 -15.30 7.11
CA LEU A 99 -6.14 -16.68 7.06
C LEU A 99 -7.10 -17.64 7.77
N ASN A 100 -7.29 -18.84 7.21
CA ASN A 100 -7.98 -19.95 7.85
C ASN A 100 -7.05 -20.58 8.91
N LYS A 101 -7.26 -20.22 10.17
CA LYS A 101 -6.43 -20.69 11.28
C LYS A 101 -6.57 -22.18 11.54
N ASP A 102 -7.77 -22.75 11.43
CA ASP A 102 -7.99 -24.16 11.72
C ASP A 102 -7.17 -25.07 10.78
N LEU A 103 -7.10 -24.72 9.49
CA LEU A 103 -6.28 -25.44 8.52
C LEU A 103 -4.79 -25.21 8.75
N LEU A 104 -4.39 -23.97 9.06
CA LEU A 104 -3.00 -23.66 9.38
C LEU A 104 -2.55 -24.39 10.66
N GLU A 105 -3.37 -24.48 11.70
CA GLU A 105 -3.04 -25.16 12.96
C GLU A 105 -2.91 -26.67 12.78
N ARG A 106 -3.77 -27.29 11.96
CA ARG A 106 -3.63 -28.71 11.57
C ARG A 106 -2.31 -28.98 10.86
N GLU A 107 -1.90 -28.09 9.96
CA GLU A 107 -0.60 -28.20 9.31
C GLU A 107 0.57 -27.91 10.26
N ARG A 108 0.44 -26.91 11.14
CA ARG A 108 1.46 -26.59 12.15
C ARG A 108 1.74 -27.77 13.07
N TYR A 109 0.70 -28.47 13.52
CA TYR A 109 0.85 -29.65 14.39
C TYR A 109 1.55 -30.81 13.68
N SER A 110 1.37 -30.93 12.36
CA SER A 110 2.04 -31.97 11.57
C SER A 110 3.46 -31.61 11.13
N ARG A 111 3.85 -30.33 11.12
CA ARG A 111 5.09 -29.85 10.48
C ARG A 111 5.94 -28.83 11.27
N ALA A 112 5.61 -28.55 12.53
CA ALA A 112 6.31 -27.56 13.38
C ALA A 112 6.50 -26.17 12.72
N LEU A 113 5.45 -25.69 12.04
CA LEU A 113 5.51 -24.48 11.22
C LEU A 113 5.49 -23.18 12.05
N ARG A 114 6.24 -22.18 11.55
CA ARG A 114 6.33 -20.81 12.10
C ARG A 114 5.01 -20.06 11.93
N PRO A 115 4.80 -18.93 12.64
CA PRO A 115 3.64 -18.06 12.38
C PRO A 115 3.55 -17.69 10.90
N VAL A 116 2.33 -17.66 10.37
CA VAL A 116 2.02 -17.18 9.01
C VAL A 116 1.30 -15.85 9.17
N VAL A 117 1.69 -14.87 8.36
CA VAL A 117 1.00 -13.59 8.24
C VAL A 117 0.22 -13.55 6.93
N LEU A 118 -0.85 -12.76 6.91
CA LEU A 118 -1.63 -12.56 5.70
C LEU A 118 -0.77 -11.83 4.66
N GLY A 119 -0.06 -10.79 5.10
CA GLY A 119 0.67 -9.84 4.27
C GLY A 119 -0.21 -8.67 3.85
N GLY A 120 -1.15 -8.22 4.68
CA GLY A 120 -1.91 -6.99 4.38
C GLY A 120 -1.00 -5.78 4.39
N ASP A 121 -0.03 -5.78 5.32
CA ASP A 121 1.16 -4.93 5.35
C ASP A 121 2.23 -5.46 4.37
N ASP A 122 2.49 -4.86 3.21
CA ASP A 122 1.78 -3.71 2.60
C ASP A 122 1.20 -4.01 1.21
N ARG A 123 0.60 -5.20 1.07
CA ARG A 123 -0.15 -5.55 -0.15
C ARG A 123 -1.38 -4.69 -0.35
N CYS A 124 -1.95 -4.15 0.74
CA CYS A 124 -3.02 -3.17 0.66
C CYS A 124 -2.57 -1.90 -0.07
N GLY A 125 -1.39 -1.35 0.27
CA GLY A 125 -0.84 -0.18 -0.41
C GLY A 125 -0.66 -0.42 -1.91
N ILE A 126 -0.09 -1.57 -2.29
CA ILE A 126 0.09 -1.96 -3.69
C ILE A 126 -1.25 -2.03 -4.43
N GLU A 127 -2.25 -2.71 -3.86
CA GLU A 127 -3.56 -2.84 -4.51
C GLU A 127 -4.27 -1.48 -4.67
N ILE A 128 -4.14 -0.57 -3.69
CA ILE A 128 -4.65 0.79 -3.83
C ILE A 128 -3.98 1.48 -5.01
N ILE A 129 -2.65 1.41 -5.14
CA ILE A 129 -1.93 2.03 -6.26
C ILE A 129 -2.42 1.48 -7.60
N LEU A 130 -2.55 0.16 -7.73
CA LEU A 130 -3.04 -0.47 -8.96
C LEU A 130 -4.49 -0.03 -9.27
N SER A 131 -5.37 -0.03 -8.28
CA SER A 131 -6.76 0.43 -8.44
C SER A 131 -6.83 1.91 -8.85
N ILE A 132 -5.92 2.75 -8.35
CA ILE A 132 -5.83 4.15 -8.74
C ILE A 132 -5.35 4.29 -10.19
N LEU A 133 -4.32 3.54 -10.61
CA LEU A 133 -3.84 3.57 -11.99
C LEU A 133 -4.93 3.13 -12.99
N GLU A 134 -5.78 2.18 -12.59
CA GLU A 134 -6.89 1.68 -13.39
C GLU A 134 -8.07 2.64 -13.50
N THR A 135 -8.36 3.39 -12.43
CA THR A 135 -9.63 4.11 -12.30
C THR A 135 -9.52 5.62 -12.27
N TYR A 136 -8.31 6.18 -12.09
CA TYR A 136 -8.10 7.62 -12.09
C TYR A 136 -7.85 8.13 -13.51
N ASP A 137 -8.80 8.92 -14.02
CA ASP A 137 -8.74 9.51 -15.37
C ASP A 137 -8.40 11.01 -15.36
N GLY A 138 -8.00 11.54 -14.20
CA GLY A 138 -7.67 12.96 -14.05
C GLY A 138 -6.29 13.33 -14.63
N PRO A 139 -5.97 14.64 -14.65
CA PRO A 139 -4.83 15.17 -15.39
C PRO A 139 -3.50 15.01 -14.66
N LEU A 140 -3.47 14.58 -13.39
CA LEU A 140 -2.22 14.51 -12.62
C LEU A 140 -1.22 13.53 -13.23
N ASN A 141 0.06 13.90 -13.13
CA ASN A 141 1.16 12.97 -13.36
C ASN A 141 1.32 12.10 -12.10
N ILE A 142 1.51 10.79 -12.27
CA ILE A 142 1.66 9.86 -11.15
C ILE A 142 3.03 9.21 -11.24
N LYS A 143 3.84 9.39 -10.19
CA LYS A 143 5.05 8.63 -9.93
C LYS A 143 4.74 7.58 -8.89
N VAL A 144 5.08 6.34 -9.16
CA VAL A 144 4.93 5.22 -8.23
C VAL A 144 6.31 4.76 -7.79
N ILE A 145 6.49 4.56 -6.49
CA ILE A 145 7.60 3.78 -5.96
C ILE A 145 7.06 2.63 -5.11
N LEU A 146 7.48 1.42 -5.45
CA LEU A 146 7.27 0.23 -4.64
C LEU A 146 8.64 -0.13 -4.06
N SER A 147 8.86 0.22 -2.80
CA SER A 147 10.16 0.05 -2.15
C SER A 147 10.42 -1.42 -1.76
N THR A 148 11.66 -1.74 -1.44
CA THR A 148 12.08 -3.05 -0.93
C THR A 148 12.61 -2.90 0.48
N ARG A 149 12.56 -3.97 1.30
CA ARG A 149 13.19 -4.03 2.62
C ARG A 149 12.73 -2.93 3.59
N GLU A 150 11.45 -2.55 3.55
CA GLU A 150 10.86 -1.66 4.56
C GLU A 150 10.94 -2.32 5.94
N GLU A 151 10.57 -3.60 6.01
CA GLU A 151 10.36 -4.38 7.25
C GLU A 151 11.66 -4.65 8.03
N ILE A 152 12.80 -4.33 7.43
CA ILE A 152 14.14 -4.42 8.06
C ILE A 152 14.81 -3.05 8.21
N GLY A 153 14.03 -1.96 8.17
CA GLY A 153 14.48 -0.61 8.48
C GLY A 153 14.52 0.35 7.29
N GLY A 154 13.76 0.08 6.23
CA GLY A 154 13.66 0.97 5.05
C GLY A 154 14.95 1.04 4.23
N GLU A 155 15.65 -0.08 4.04
CA GLU A 155 16.88 -0.10 3.24
C GLU A 155 16.60 0.35 1.79
N GLY A 156 15.51 -0.10 1.17
CA GLY A 156 15.17 0.25 -0.22
C GLY A 156 14.95 1.74 -0.41
N ILE A 157 14.11 2.36 0.43
CA ILE A 157 13.86 3.80 0.32
C ILE A 157 15.09 4.64 0.70
N ALA A 158 15.97 4.12 1.57
CA ALA A 158 17.21 4.77 1.93
C ALA A 158 18.21 4.81 0.76
N ASP A 159 18.19 3.81 -0.12
CA ASP A 159 19.02 3.73 -1.33
C ASP A 159 18.32 4.25 -2.60
N ALA A 160 17.05 4.67 -2.49
CA ALA A 160 16.27 5.11 -3.64
C ALA A 160 16.91 6.31 -4.37
N LYS A 161 16.82 6.27 -5.71
CA LYS A 161 17.34 7.28 -6.65
C LYS A 161 16.74 8.65 -6.40
N ARG A 162 17.57 9.64 -6.03
CA ARG A 162 17.09 10.97 -5.64
C ARG A 162 16.43 11.72 -6.80
N GLU A 163 16.86 11.44 -8.01
CA GLU A 163 16.40 12.08 -9.26
C GLU A 163 14.94 11.76 -9.53
N PHE A 164 14.50 10.54 -9.17
CA PHE A 164 13.11 10.13 -9.30
C PHE A 164 12.16 11.02 -8.48
N PHE A 165 12.63 11.56 -7.36
CA PHE A 165 11.82 12.38 -6.44
C PHE A 165 11.79 13.87 -6.80
N GLN A 166 12.40 14.29 -7.91
CA GLN A 166 12.31 15.65 -8.39
C GLN A 166 10.91 15.95 -8.96
N ASN A 167 10.49 17.22 -8.85
CA ASN A 167 9.22 17.72 -9.38
C ASN A 167 8.00 16.93 -8.89
N ILE A 168 7.94 16.65 -7.58
CA ILE A 168 6.76 16.07 -6.92
C ILE A 168 6.11 17.16 -6.08
N ASP A 169 4.82 17.40 -6.31
CA ASP A 169 4.04 18.40 -5.59
C ASP A 169 3.58 17.86 -4.23
N PHE A 170 3.21 16.58 -4.17
CA PHE A 170 2.92 15.90 -2.90
C PHE A 170 3.04 14.37 -3.03
N GLY A 171 3.18 13.69 -1.89
CA GLY A 171 3.21 12.23 -1.81
C GLY A 171 2.14 11.64 -0.90
N LEU A 172 1.61 10.49 -1.31
CA LEU A 172 0.76 9.60 -0.53
C LEU A 172 1.53 8.30 -0.30
N ILE A 173 1.91 8.06 0.95
CA ILE A 173 2.42 6.78 1.40
C ILE A 173 1.20 5.98 1.85
N LEU A 174 1.05 4.79 1.29
CA LEU A 174 -0.13 3.94 1.45
C LEU A 174 0.24 2.73 2.30
N ASP A 175 0.73 2.98 3.51
CA ASP A 175 1.37 1.97 4.37
C ASP A 175 0.96 2.19 5.84
N ARG A 176 -0.35 2.29 6.08
CA ARG A 176 -0.82 2.46 7.45
C ARG A 176 -1.97 1.55 7.77
N LYS A 177 -1.85 0.84 8.88
CA LYS A 177 -2.97 0.05 9.42
C LYS A 177 -4.23 0.86 9.70
N ASN A 178 -5.32 0.15 9.93
CA ASN A 178 -6.65 0.62 10.32
C ASN A 178 -7.36 1.45 9.21
N SER A 179 -8.30 2.28 9.63
CA SER A 179 -9.07 3.23 8.81
C SER A 179 -8.92 4.63 9.41
N GLY A 180 -8.71 5.63 8.55
CA GLY A 180 -8.78 7.04 8.90
C GLY A 180 -7.55 7.67 9.59
N ASP A 181 -6.49 6.92 9.90
CA ASP A 181 -5.27 7.56 10.41
C ASP A 181 -4.61 8.38 9.28
N ILE A 182 -4.25 9.64 9.56
CA ILE A 182 -3.43 10.50 8.71
C ILE A 182 -2.13 10.79 9.47
N ILE A 183 -1.03 10.18 9.04
CA ILE A 183 0.27 10.37 9.65
C ILE A 183 0.92 11.64 9.11
N THR A 184 1.08 12.63 9.98
CA THR A 184 1.66 13.94 9.63
C THR A 184 3.02 14.17 10.27
N SER A 185 3.45 13.30 11.20
CA SER A 185 4.77 13.37 11.82
C SER A 185 5.27 11.99 12.27
N ILE A 186 6.59 11.81 12.20
CA ILE A 186 7.32 10.63 12.68
C ILE A 186 8.57 11.12 13.41
N ASN A 187 8.85 10.63 14.63
CA ASN A 187 10.05 10.99 15.40
C ASN A 187 10.29 12.51 15.49
N ARG A 188 9.23 13.29 15.77
CA ARG A 188 9.22 14.78 15.81
C ARG A 188 9.54 15.48 14.49
N HIS A 189 9.78 14.74 13.40
CA HIS A 189 9.90 15.28 12.06
C HIS A 189 8.49 15.41 11.45
N LYS A 190 8.16 16.61 10.97
CA LYS A 190 6.89 16.88 10.30
C LYS A 190 6.97 16.40 8.85
N LEU A 191 6.05 15.53 8.45
CA LEU A 191 6.03 14.95 7.11
C LEU A 191 5.44 15.89 6.08
N CYS A 192 4.36 16.60 6.47
CA CYS A 192 3.58 17.39 5.55
C CYS A 192 3.35 18.85 5.92
N THR A 193 2.97 19.66 4.94
CA THR A 193 2.42 21.00 5.16
C THR A 193 1.00 20.93 5.74
N LYS A 194 0.55 22.05 6.34
CA LYS A 194 -0.85 22.17 6.80
C LYS A 194 -1.83 22.13 5.62
N LYS A 195 -1.43 22.64 4.45
CA LYS A 195 -2.23 22.63 3.22
C LYS A 195 -2.52 21.19 2.78
N LEU A 196 -1.47 20.37 2.68
CA LEU A 196 -1.63 18.95 2.29
C LEU A 196 -2.50 18.19 3.30
N TYR A 197 -2.24 18.33 4.60
CA TYR A 197 -3.07 17.70 5.63
C TYR A 197 -4.55 18.07 5.52
N GLN A 198 -4.87 19.37 5.36
CA GLN A 198 -6.25 19.82 5.23
C GLN A 198 -6.92 19.27 3.97
N HIS A 199 -6.18 19.16 2.87
CA HIS A 199 -6.67 18.58 1.62
C HIS A 199 -7.04 17.09 1.80
N VAL A 200 -6.12 16.33 2.39
CA VAL A 200 -6.30 14.90 2.67
C VAL A 200 -7.47 14.66 3.64
N LEU A 201 -7.56 15.44 4.71
CA LEU A 201 -8.66 15.38 5.68
C LEU A 201 -10.01 15.66 5.02
N ARG A 202 -10.12 16.73 4.23
CA ARG A 202 -11.37 17.08 3.54
C ARG A 202 -11.81 16.02 2.54
N SER A 203 -10.86 15.42 1.84
CA SER A 203 -11.11 14.31 0.91
C SER A 203 -11.67 13.08 1.65
N GLY A 204 -11.13 12.78 2.84
CA GLY A 204 -11.65 11.71 3.69
C GLY A 204 -13.08 11.98 4.16
N ILE A 205 -13.37 13.22 4.54
CA ILE A 205 -14.72 13.63 4.96
C ILE A 205 -15.72 13.44 3.82
N ARG A 206 -15.37 13.86 2.59
CA ARG A 206 -16.24 13.72 1.41
C ARG A 206 -16.51 12.26 1.03
N THR A 207 -15.55 11.37 1.32
CA THR A 207 -15.66 9.93 1.04
C THR A 207 -16.20 9.13 2.22
N ASN A 208 -16.58 9.78 3.33
CA ASN A 208 -17.11 9.16 4.55
C ASN A 208 -16.16 8.13 5.19
N VAL A 209 -14.84 8.34 5.09
CA VAL A 209 -13.86 7.48 5.77
C VAL A 209 -14.09 7.52 7.27
N LYS A 210 -14.18 6.34 7.89
CA LYS A 210 -14.42 6.21 9.33
C LYS A 210 -13.15 6.51 10.12
N ASN A 211 -13.34 7.10 11.31
CA ASN A 211 -12.28 7.35 12.30
C ASN A 211 -11.16 8.27 11.81
N LEU A 212 -11.46 9.21 10.90
CA LEU A 212 -10.49 10.20 10.41
C LEU A 212 -9.85 10.98 11.55
N ARG A 213 -8.52 10.92 11.64
CA ARG A 213 -7.74 11.67 12.64
C ARG A 213 -6.29 11.86 12.24
N GLU A 214 -5.73 12.99 12.64
CA GLU A 214 -4.29 13.19 12.63
C GLU A 214 -3.62 12.28 13.68
N THR A 215 -2.55 11.58 13.28
CA THR A 215 -1.86 10.60 14.13
C THR A 215 -0.34 10.75 14.01
N VAL A 216 0.38 10.52 15.12
CA VAL A 216 1.84 10.42 15.09
C VAL A 216 2.22 8.99 14.70
N GLY A 217 3.06 8.87 13.67
CA GLY A 217 3.47 7.58 13.11
C GLY A 217 4.67 6.97 13.83
N SER A 218 4.81 5.66 13.63
CA SER A 218 6.08 4.94 13.77
C SER A 218 6.93 5.13 12.51
N PHE A 219 8.11 4.49 12.48
CA PHE A 219 8.91 4.41 11.27
C PHE A 219 8.08 3.87 10.08
N SER A 220 8.32 4.43 8.89
CA SER A 220 7.86 4.00 7.57
C SER A 220 8.68 4.74 6.51
N ASP A 221 8.55 4.36 5.24
CA ASP A 221 9.17 5.05 4.10
C ASP A 221 8.91 6.56 4.06
N ALA A 222 7.75 6.99 4.57
CA ALA A 222 7.37 8.40 4.66
C ALA A 222 8.45 9.24 5.36
N TYR A 223 9.16 8.66 6.33
CA TYR A 223 10.24 9.34 7.03
C TYR A 223 11.39 9.72 6.07
N PHE A 224 11.84 8.80 5.23
CA PHE A 224 12.91 9.05 4.26
C PHE A 224 12.43 9.94 3.11
N ILE A 225 11.22 9.68 2.59
CA ILE A 225 10.59 10.46 1.53
C ILE A 225 10.51 11.94 1.93
N SER A 226 10.02 12.24 3.14
CA SER A 226 9.95 13.61 3.62
C SER A 226 11.33 14.18 4.02
N ARG A 227 12.06 13.49 4.90
CA ARG A 227 13.27 14.07 5.53
C ARG A 227 14.44 14.19 4.56
N ARG A 228 14.68 13.16 3.74
CA ARG A 228 15.86 13.01 2.87
C ARG A 228 15.58 13.42 1.43
N LEU A 229 14.40 13.06 0.92
CA LEU A 229 14.00 13.30 -0.47
C LEU A 229 13.18 14.58 -0.65
N LYS A 230 12.79 15.23 0.45
CA LYS A 230 12.17 16.57 0.50
C LYS A 230 10.80 16.65 -0.19
N VAL A 231 10.05 15.54 -0.18
CA VAL A 231 8.67 15.51 -0.67
C VAL A 231 7.70 15.84 0.47
N ASP A 232 6.75 16.75 0.23
CA ASP A 232 5.62 17.01 1.12
C ASP A 232 4.67 15.81 1.08
N CYS A 233 4.57 15.02 2.15
CA CYS A 233 3.84 13.75 2.08
C CYS A 233 3.10 13.35 3.36
N VAL A 234 2.07 12.54 3.22
CA VAL A 234 1.35 11.89 4.33
C VAL A 234 1.39 10.37 4.19
N ASN A 235 1.36 9.64 5.30
CA ASN A 235 1.06 8.20 5.30
C ASN A 235 -0.40 8.01 5.77
N ILE A 236 -1.24 7.34 4.98
CA ILE A 236 -2.68 7.20 5.27
C ILE A 236 -3.09 5.75 5.42
N SER A 237 -4.07 5.51 6.30
CA SER A 237 -4.63 4.18 6.54
C SER A 237 -5.09 3.47 5.26
N VAL A 238 -4.83 2.16 5.17
CA VAL A 238 -5.13 1.30 4.02
C VAL A 238 -5.91 0.02 4.38
N GLY A 239 -6.54 -0.06 5.55
CA GLY A 239 -7.54 -1.09 5.85
C GLY A 239 -7.03 -2.46 6.33
N TYR A 240 -5.72 -2.66 6.53
CA TYR A 240 -5.20 -3.84 7.24
C TYR A 240 -5.18 -3.64 8.76
N TYR A 241 -5.38 -4.72 9.51
CA TYR A 241 -5.46 -4.70 10.99
C TYR A 241 -4.59 -5.80 11.58
N GLN A 242 -4.04 -5.54 12.78
CA GLN A 242 -3.17 -6.48 13.51
C GLN A 242 -1.99 -7.00 12.65
N PRO A 243 -1.24 -6.10 11.98
CA PRO A 243 -0.12 -6.48 11.11
C PRO A 243 0.92 -7.29 11.87
N HIS A 244 1.67 -8.09 11.13
CA HIS A 244 2.79 -8.90 11.65
C HIS A 244 2.37 -9.98 12.67
N THR A 245 1.10 -10.38 12.64
CA THR A 245 0.58 -11.46 13.48
C THR A 245 -0.19 -12.47 12.66
N SER A 246 -0.41 -13.66 13.22
CA SER A 246 -1.34 -14.64 12.65
C SER A 246 -2.82 -14.21 12.70
N HIS A 247 -3.11 -13.06 13.32
CA HIS A 247 -4.44 -12.47 13.40
C HIS A 247 -4.64 -11.32 12.40
N GLU A 248 -3.64 -11.08 11.55
CA GLU A 248 -3.72 -10.09 10.50
C GLU A 248 -4.92 -10.36 9.60
N ARG A 249 -5.66 -9.30 9.31
CA ARG A 249 -6.83 -9.31 8.44
C ARG A 249 -6.94 -8.00 7.70
N ILE A 250 -7.60 -8.04 6.55
CA ILE A 250 -7.99 -6.85 5.79
C ILE A 250 -9.49 -6.68 5.94
N ASP A 251 -9.92 -5.52 6.46
CA ASP A 251 -11.33 -5.13 6.44
C ASP A 251 -11.65 -4.57 5.06
N LEU A 252 -12.45 -5.31 4.28
CA LEU A 252 -12.72 -4.99 2.88
C LEU A 252 -13.57 -3.73 2.72
N TYR A 253 -14.35 -3.34 3.74
CA TYR A 253 -15.06 -2.07 3.73
C TYR A 253 -14.10 -0.90 3.98
N ALA A 254 -13.22 -1.01 4.99
CA ALA A 254 -12.20 0.00 5.26
C ALA A 254 -11.20 0.12 4.10
N PHE A 255 -10.84 -1.00 3.46
CA PHE A 255 -10.00 -1.04 2.28
C PHE A 255 -10.65 -0.29 1.11
N ASN A 256 -11.91 -0.61 0.79
CA ASN A 256 -12.70 0.11 -0.23
C ASN A 256 -12.76 1.62 0.04
N ASP A 257 -13.00 2.01 1.30
CA ASP A 257 -13.04 3.41 1.70
C ASP A 257 -11.67 4.08 1.48
N SER A 258 -10.57 3.37 1.71
CA SER A 258 -9.20 3.86 1.51
C SER A 258 -8.86 4.06 0.02
N VAL A 259 -9.33 3.16 -0.86
CA VAL A 259 -9.18 3.33 -2.32
C VAL A 259 -9.95 4.57 -2.79
N ARG A 260 -11.22 4.70 -2.38
CA ARG A 260 -12.05 5.86 -2.70
C ARG A 260 -11.46 7.16 -2.16
N TRP A 261 -10.94 7.13 -0.94
CA TRP A 261 -10.29 8.28 -0.33
C TRP A 261 -9.05 8.72 -1.11
N THR A 262 -8.20 7.76 -1.49
CA THR A 262 -7.01 8.02 -2.31
C THR A 262 -7.41 8.65 -3.65
N LYS A 263 -8.42 8.09 -4.32
CA LYS A 263 -8.94 8.64 -5.59
C LYS A 263 -9.47 10.06 -5.42
N GLU A 264 -10.26 10.32 -4.39
CA GLU A 264 -10.80 11.65 -4.07
C GLU A 264 -9.69 12.67 -3.78
N ILE A 265 -8.60 12.27 -3.10
CA ILE A 265 -7.44 13.14 -2.88
C ILE A 265 -6.88 13.61 -4.23
N LEU A 266 -6.79 12.72 -5.22
CA LEU A 266 -6.26 13.03 -6.54
C LEU A 266 -7.25 13.86 -7.39
N GLU A 267 -8.53 13.50 -7.40
CA GLU A 267 -9.56 14.18 -8.21
C GLU A 267 -9.84 15.60 -7.74
N SER A 268 -9.78 15.84 -6.43
CA SER A 268 -10.06 17.15 -5.85
C SER A 268 -8.83 18.05 -5.72
N TYR A 269 -7.64 17.57 -6.07
CA TYR A 269 -6.41 18.35 -5.97
C TYR A 269 -6.42 19.48 -7.01
N SER A 270 -6.76 20.68 -6.56
CA SER A 270 -6.69 21.91 -7.35
C SER A 270 -5.35 22.61 -7.15
N PHE A 271 -4.73 22.98 -8.27
CA PHE A 271 -3.48 23.73 -8.35
C PHE A 271 -3.72 25.23 -8.32
#